data_AF-A0A1I7YX05-F1
#
_entry.id   AF-A0A1I7YX05-F1
#
_cell.length_a   1.000
_cell.length_b   1.000
_cell.length_c   1.000
_cell.angle_alpha   90.00
_cell.angle_beta   90.00
_cell.angle_gamma   90.00
#
_symmetry.space_group_name_H-M   'P 1'
#
loop_
_entity.id
_entity.type
_entity.pdbx_description
1 polymer ?
#
loop_
_entity_poly.entity_id
_entity_poly.type
_entity_poly.pdbx_seq_one_letter_code
_entity_poly.pdbx_strand_id
1 'polypeptide(L)'
;MRSVRRMLAASALVFVAVLVGASLHESAHHEKYQHPERTTEIKSCLSPFLVAEEKTTCRFFACVIDAGSTGTRLHLYEFSHDINNDSGPFRVEKETFKENRPNLTLRIYQDDRLREMLAFARNRLKYIFSEKKAGRSNQDSPPSPKNR
;
A
#
# COMPACT_ATOMS: atom_id res chain seq x y z
N MET A 1 0.83 50.43 28.54
CA MET A 1 -0.01 49.52 27.70
C MET A 1 0.35 49.47 26.20
N ARG A 2 1.03 50.46 25.60
CA ARG A 2 1.41 50.43 24.17
C ARG A 2 2.55 49.44 23.83
N SER A 3 3.45 49.15 24.78
CA SER A 3 4.60 48.24 24.57
C SER A 3 4.18 46.77 24.46
N VAL A 4 3.23 46.31 25.29
CA VAL A 4 2.75 44.92 25.31
C VAL A 4 2.03 44.55 23.99
N ARG A 5 1.28 45.49 23.40
CA ARG A 5 0.61 45.27 22.10
C ARG A 5 1.60 45.12 20.94
N ARG A 6 2.75 45.79 20.99
CA ARG A 6 3.81 45.66 19.97
C ARG A 6 4.56 44.33 20.09
N MET A 7 4.82 43.86 21.31
CA MET A 7 5.40 42.53 21.51
C MET A 7 4.48 41.41 21.03
N LEU A 8 3.19 41.48 21.34
CA LEU A 8 2.21 40.48 20.89
C LEU A 8 2.05 40.45 19.36
N ALA A 9 2.10 41.61 18.71
CA ALA A 9 2.06 41.68 17.24
C ALA A 9 3.32 41.10 16.60
N ALA A 10 4.51 41.37 17.18
CA ALA A 10 5.77 40.82 16.68
C ALA A 10 5.85 39.29 16.86
N SER A 11 5.40 38.76 18.00
CA SER A 11 5.37 37.31 18.22
C SER A 11 4.38 36.59 17.32
N ALA A 12 3.21 37.17 17.06
CA ALA A 12 2.24 36.64 16.09
C ALA A 12 2.81 36.62 14.66
N LEU A 13 3.53 37.66 14.24
CA LEU A 13 4.14 37.74 12.92
C LEU A 13 5.21 36.65 12.71
N VAL A 14 6.04 36.39 13.73
CA VAL A 14 7.05 35.33 13.71
C VAL A 14 6.39 33.95 13.64
N PHE A 15 5.33 33.71 14.41
CA PHE A 15 4.60 32.43 14.35
C PHE A 15 3.97 32.17 12.99
N VAL A 16 3.37 33.19 12.35
CA VAL A 16 2.81 33.07 10.99
C VAL A 16 3.92 32.81 9.97
N ALA A 17 5.07 33.48 10.07
CA ALA A 17 6.19 33.25 9.17
C ALA A 17 6.76 31.83 9.29
N VAL A 18 6.85 31.27 10.51
CA VAL A 18 7.31 29.90 10.75
C VAL A 18 6.29 28.88 10.22
N LEU A 19 5.00 29.09 10.44
CA LEU A 19 3.94 28.20 9.93
C LEU A 19 3.85 28.18 8.40
N VAL A 20 3.98 29.35 7.76
CA VAL A 20 4.02 29.48 6.30
C VAL A 20 5.32 28.87 5.73
N GLY A 21 6.46 29.10 6.38
CA GLY A 21 7.74 28.49 6.00
C GLY A 21 7.73 26.96 6.11
N ALA A 22 7.13 26.41 7.17
CA ALA A 22 6.97 24.97 7.36
C ALA A 22 6.02 24.35 6.31
N SER A 23 4.90 25.02 6.01
CA SER A 23 3.95 24.54 5.00
C SER A 23 4.51 24.59 3.57
N LEU A 24 5.34 25.59 3.26
CA LEU A 24 6.00 25.70 1.94
C LEU A 24 7.17 24.71 1.78
N HIS A 25 7.81 24.28 2.87
CA HIS A 25 8.89 23.31 2.82
C HIS A 25 8.41 21.87 2.56
N GLU A 26 7.15 21.56 2.90
CA GLU A 26 6.61 20.20 2.79
C GLU A 26 6.07 19.86 1.38
N SER A 27 5.88 20.85 0.50
CA SER A 27 5.33 20.62 -0.85
C SER A 27 6.37 20.48 -1.97
N ALA A 28 7.65 20.74 -1.72
CA ALA A 28 8.67 20.85 -2.78
C ALA A 28 9.48 19.56 -3.06
N HIS A 29 9.29 18.47 -2.30
CA HIS A 29 10.17 17.30 -2.36
C HIS A 29 9.58 16.05 -3.04
N HIS A 30 8.34 16.07 -3.54
CA HIS A 30 7.72 14.87 -4.11
C HIS A 30 7.82 14.70 -5.63
N GLU A 31 8.42 15.63 -6.38
CA GLU A 31 8.27 15.67 -7.85
C GLU A 31 9.54 15.40 -8.69
N LYS A 32 10.62 14.82 -8.14
CA LYS A 32 11.91 14.76 -8.90
C LYS A 32 12.68 13.44 -8.90
N TYR A 33 12.00 12.29 -8.93
CA TYR A 33 12.70 10.99 -9.10
C TYR A 33 12.03 10.01 -10.08
N GLN A 34 11.23 10.48 -11.03
CA GLN A 34 10.84 9.62 -12.16
C GLN A 34 11.88 9.77 -13.28
N HIS A 35 12.81 8.81 -13.36
CA HIS A 35 13.65 8.62 -14.53
C HIS A 35 12.94 7.64 -15.48
N PRO A 36 12.18 8.12 -16.48
CA PRO A 36 11.39 7.25 -17.36
C PRO A 36 12.26 6.24 -18.11
N GLU A 37 13.51 6.60 -18.42
CA GLU A 37 14.54 5.75 -19.03
C GLU A 37 14.86 4.47 -18.22
N ARG A 38 14.55 4.45 -16.91
CA ARG A 38 14.79 3.31 -16.00
C ARG A 38 13.49 2.71 -15.45
N THR A 39 12.34 3.22 -15.89
CA THR A 39 11.04 2.71 -15.47
C THR A 39 10.53 1.73 -16.52
N THR A 40 10.63 0.43 -16.22
CA THR A 40 9.92 -0.57 -17.02
C THR A 40 8.49 -0.65 -16.51
N GLU A 41 7.57 -0.02 -17.23
CA GLU A 41 6.15 -0.21 -17.00
C GLU A 41 5.74 -1.59 -17.50
N ILE A 42 5.28 -2.44 -16.57
CA ILE A 42 4.70 -3.73 -16.92
C ILE A 42 3.26 -3.47 -17.35
N LYS A 43 3.03 -3.36 -18.67
CA LYS A 43 1.70 -3.05 -19.26
C LYS A 43 0.61 -4.04 -18.86
N SER A 44 0.97 -5.26 -18.47
CA SER A 44 0.06 -6.24 -17.88
C SER A 44 0.84 -7.13 -16.91
N CYS A 45 0.58 -6.98 -15.62
CA CYS A 45 1.15 -7.81 -14.56
C CYS A 45 0.23 -8.98 -14.17
N LEU A 46 -0.99 -9.00 -14.73
CA LEU A 46 -1.97 -10.03 -14.46
C LEU A 46 -1.90 -11.11 -15.53
N SER A 47 -1.82 -12.36 -15.09
CA SER A 47 -2.06 -13.48 -16.00
C SER A 47 -3.50 -13.38 -16.52
N PRO A 48 -3.81 -13.87 -17.73
CA PRO A 48 -5.16 -13.80 -18.31
C PRO A 48 -6.26 -14.35 -17.39
N PHE A 49 -5.92 -15.33 -16.54
CA PHE A 49 -6.83 -15.88 -15.54
C PHE A 49 -7.15 -14.89 -14.42
N LEU A 50 -6.17 -14.11 -13.97
CA LEU A 50 -6.34 -13.12 -12.91
C LEU A 50 -7.08 -11.87 -13.39
N VAL A 51 -7.07 -11.55 -14.68
CA VAL A 51 -7.84 -10.43 -15.25
C VAL A 51 -9.35 -10.65 -15.08
N ALA A 52 -9.82 -11.88 -15.31
CA ALA A 52 -11.24 -12.21 -15.12
C ALA A 52 -11.63 -12.22 -13.64
N GLU A 53 -10.72 -12.69 -12.77
CA GLU A 53 -10.95 -12.71 -11.33
C GLU A 53 -10.92 -11.29 -10.72
N GLU A 54 -10.01 -10.42 -11.16
CA GLU A 54 -9.99 -9.01 -10.77
C GLU A 54 -11.31 -8.31 -11.14
N LYS A 55 -11.76 -8.46 -12.39
CA LYS A 55 -13.04 -7.90 -12.86
C LYS A 55 -14.26 -8.35 -12.08
N THR A 56 -14.20 -9.52 -11.43
CA THR A 56 -15.32 -10.08 -10.67
C THR A 56 -15.19 -9.89 -9.17
N THR A 57 -13.99 -9.66 -8.65
CA THR A 57 -13.72 -9.55 -7.22
C THR A 57 -13.39 -8.13 -6.77
N CYS A 58 -13.11 -7.21 -7.72
CA CYS A 58 -12.68 -5.83 -7.49
C CYS A 58 -11.52 -5.72 -6.49
N ARG A 59 -10.68 -6.77 -6.42
CA ARG A 59 -9.61 -6.88 -5.43
C ARG A 59 -8.31 -7.22 -6.12
N PHE A 60 -7.27 -6.49 -5.73
CA PHE A 60 -5.91 -6.72 -6.21
C PHE A 60 -4.94 -6.59 -5.04
N PHE A 61 -3.73 -7.10 -5.24
CA PHE A 61 -2.71 -7.15 -4.20
C PHE A 61 -1.43 -6.54 -4.73
N ALA A 62 -0.73 -5.79 -3.88
CA ALA A 62 0.60 -5.29 -4.20
C ALA A 62 1.61 -5.77 -3.15
N CYS A 63 2.81 -6.12 -3.61
CA CYS A 63 3.93 -6.45 -2.76
C CYS A 63 5.01 -5.38 -2.93
N VAL A 64 5.37 -4.70 -1.84
CA VAL A 64 6.40 -3.65 -1.82
C VAL A 64 7.56 -4.12 -0.96
N ILE A 65 8.78 -4.05 -1.47
CA ILE A 65 9.99 -4.35 -0.71
C ILE A 65 10.72 -3.03 -0.44
N ASP A 66 10.67 -2.57 0.80
CA ASP A 66 11.42 -1.41 1.30
C ASP A 66 12.82 -1.86 1.72
N ALA A 67 13.80 -1.59 0.86
CA ALA A 67 15.20 -1.95 1.05
C ALA A 67 15.98 -0.88 1.82
N GLY A 68 15.57 -0.63 3.07
CA GLY A 68 16.25 0.31 3.96
C GLY A 68 17.68 -0.12 4.36
N SER A 69 18.51 0.86 4.71
CA SER A 69 19.89 0.62 5.16
C SER A 69 19.97 -0.06 6.54
N THR A 70 18.94 0.03 7.37
CA THR A 70 18.90 -0.58 8.72
C THR A 70 18.14 -1.90 8.76
N GLY A 71 17.43 -2.25 7.69
CA GLY A 71 16.59 -3.42 7.60
C GLY A 71 15.80 -3.42 6.31
N THR A 72 15.30 -4.59 5.92
CA THR A 72 14.45 -4.70 4.73
C THR A 72 13.08 -5.19 5.13
N ARG A 73 12.05 -4.55 4.60
CA ARG A 73 10.65 -4.84 4.90
C ARG A 73 9.94 -5.26 3.62
N LEU A 74 9.09 -6.26 3.72
CA LEU A 74 8.13 -6.61 2.69
C LEU A 74 6.76 -6.26 3.22
N HIS A 75 6.02 -5.47 2.45
CA HIS A 75 4.64 -5.10 2.69
C HIS A 75 3.77 -5.78 1.63
N LEU A 76 2.76 -6.52 2.06
CA LEU A 76 1.72 -7.08 1.21
C LEU A 76 0.44 -6.31 1.48
N TYR A 77 0.03 -5.52 0.50
CA TYR A 77 -1.21 -4.77 0.51
C TYR A 77 -2.29 -5.54 -0.23
N GLU A 78 -3.48 -5.44 0.29
CA GLU A 78 -4.71 -5.82 -0.37
C GLU A 78 -5.53 -4.56 -0.61
N PHE A 79 -6.01 -4.41 -1.82
CA PHE A 79 -6.83 -3.30 -2.24
C PHE A 79 -8.21 -3.74 -2.72
N SER A 80 -9.17 -2.85 -2.59
CA SER A 80 -10.46 -2.92 -3.27
C SER A 80 -10.69 -1.67 -4.13
N HIS A 81 -11.54 -1.79 -5.14
CA HIS A 81 -12.07 -0.65 -5.89
C HIS A 81 -13.56 -0.84 -6.19
N ASP A 82 -14.26 0.26 -6.46
CA ASP A 82 -15.64 0.21 -6.93
C ASP A 82 -15.65 0.01 -8.46
N ILE A 83 -16.33 -1.02 -8.95
CA ILE A 83 -16.49 -1.27 -10.39
C ILE A 83 -17.37 -0.19 -11.04
N ASN A 84 -18.28 0.42 -10.28
CA ASN A 84 -19.19 1.44 -10.83
C ASN A 84 -18.55 2.82 -10.87
N ASN A 85 -17.34 2.96 -10.32
CA ASN A 85 -16.61 4.22 -10.26
C ASN A 85 -15.13 4.00 -10.56
N ASP A 86 -14.83 3.83 -11.85
CA ASP A 86 -13.46 3.65 -12.39
C ASP A 86 -12.51 4.81 -12.05
N SER A 87 -13.04 5.97 -11.67
CA SER A 87 -12.25 7.14 -11.25
C SER A 87 -11.98 7.23 -9.75
N GLY A 88 -12.51 6.28 -8.96
CA GLY A 88 -12.34 6.24 -7.51
C GLY A 88 -10.93 5.81 -7.09
N PRO A 89 -10.38 6.36 -5.98
CA PRO A 89 -9.11 5.89 -5.45
C PRO A 89 -9.23 4.45 -4.95
N PHE A 90 -8.16 3.69 -5.12
CA PHE A 90 -8.02 2.37 -4.53
C PHE A 90 -8.04 2.43 -3.00
N ARG A 91 -8.84 1.56 -2.38
CA ARG A 91 -8.92 1.47 -0.91
C ARG A 91 -8.01 0.35 -0.43
N VAL A 92 -7.11 0.66 0.50
CA VAL A 92 -6.33 -0.37 1.20
C VAL A 92 -7.25 -1.07 2.20
N GLU A 93 -7.53 -2.35 1.97
CA GLU A 93 -8.34 -3.17 2.87
C GLU A 93 -7.48 -3.79 3.97
N LYS A 94 -6.26 -4.19 3.63
CA LYS A 94 -5.38 -4.87 4.56
C LYS A 94 -3.92 -4.67 4.19
N GLU A 95 -3.10 -4.55 5.22
CA GLU A 95 -1.65 -4.62 5.11
C GLU A 95 -1.14 -5.80 5.96
N THR A 96 -0.18 -6.55 5.43
CA THR A 96 0.59 -7.53 6.18
C THR A 96 2.06 -7.28 5.88
N PHE A 97 2.91 -7.17 6.89
CA PHE A 97 4.33 -6.89 6.68
C PHE A 97 5.24 -7.93 7.35
N LYS A 98 6.45 -8.09 6.79
CA LYS A 98 7.55 -8.87 7.35
C LYS A 98 8.83 -8.06 7.28
N GLU A 99 9.54 -7.95 8.39
CA GLU A 99 10.83 -7.26 8.48
C GLU A 99 11.97 -8.27 8.72
N ASN A 100 13.06 -8.10 7.97
CA ASN A 100 14.31 -8.83 8.17
C ASN A 100 15.43 -7.85 8.57
N ARG A 101 16.14 -8.18 9.65
CA ARG A 101 17.35 -7.49 10.12
C ARG A 101 18.54 -8.46 10.25
N PRO A 102 19.79 -8.03 9.99
CA PRO A 102 20.18 -6.79 9.32
C PRO A 102 19.69 -6.75 7.86
N ASN A 103 19.88 -5.61 7.19
CA ASN A 103 19.39 -5.31 5.85
C ASN A 103 19.79 -6.36 4.78
N LEU A 104 19.10 -6.34 3.63
CA LEU A 104 19.44 -7.17 2.48
C LEU A 104 20.65 -6.65 1.69
N THR A 105 21.43 -5.65 2.11
CA THR A 105 22.53 -5.15 1.27
C THR A 105 23.78 -6.04 1.29
N LEU A 106 23.86 -6.98 2.25
CA LEU A 106 24.93 -7.98 2.29
C LEU A 106 24.62 -9.08 1.28
N ARG A 107 25.35 -9.09 0.15
CA ARG A 107 25.25 -10.04 -0.97
C ARG A 107 25.22 -11.52 -0.54
N ILE A 108 25.84 -11.84 0.60
CA ILE A 108 25.94 -13.17 1.19
C ILE A 108 24.59 -13.68 1.76
N TYR A 109 23.68 -12.78 2.11
CA TYR A 109 22.38 -13.10 2.70
C TYR A 109 21.19 -12.74 1.81
N GLN A 110 21.45 -12.17 0.64
CA GLN A 110 20.42 -11.63 -0.25
C GLN A 110 19.47 -12.70 -0.75
N ASP A 111 20.00 -13.82 -1.25
CA ASP A 111 19.19 -14.77 -2.00
C ASP A 111 18.23 -15.53 -1.07
N ASP A 112 18.72 -16.08 0.03
CA ASP A 112 17.88 -16.86 0.96
C ASP A 112 16.85 -15.99 1.70
N ARG A 113 17.26 -14.81 2.19
CA ARG A 113 16.33 -13.93 2.93
C ARG A 113 15.27 -13.33 2.02
N LEU A 114 15.64 -12.92 0.80
CA LEU A 114 14.68 -12.44 -0.18
C LEU A 114 13.72 -13.56 -0.59
N ARG A 115 14.22 -14.77 -0.84
CA ARG A 115 13.39 -15.96 -1.12
C ARG A 115 12.43 -16.25 0.00
N GLU A 116 12.86 -16.13 1.25
CA GLU A 116 12.01 -16.33 2.42
C GLU A 116 10.90 -15.27 2.52
N MET A 117 11.22 -14.00 2.25
CA MET A 117 10.24 -12.91 2.21
C MET A 117 9.23 -13.12 1.08
N LEU A 118 9.68 -13.50 -0.11
CA LEU A 118 8.80 -13.83 -1.24
C LEU A 118 7.96 -15.08 -0.96
N ALA A 119 8.52 -16.10 -0.32
CA ALA A 119 7.79 -17.29 0.10
C ALA A 119 6.71 -16.94 1.13
N PHE A 120 7.00 -16.05 2.07
CA PHE A 120 6.03 -15.51 3.00
C PHE A 120 4.85 -14.83 2.26
N ALA A 121 5.13 -13.91 1.34
CA ALA A 121 4.09 -13.23 0.57
C ALA A 121 3.24 -14.23 -0.23
N ARG A 122 3.88 -15.19 -0.92
CA ARG A 122 3.21 -16.24 -1.68
C ARG A 122 2.30 -17.10 -0.80
N ASN A 123 2.79 -17.55 0.35
CA ASN A 123 2.01 -18.39 1.26
C ASN A 123 0.83 -17.61 1.85
N ARG A 124 1.02 -16.32 2.14
CA ARG A 124 -0.04 -15.45 2.62
C ARG A 124 -1.15 -15.28 1.59
N LEU A 125 -0.79 -15.04 0.33
CA LEU A 125 -1.75 -14.97 -0.77
C LEU A 125 -2.53 -16.28 -0.92
N LYS A 126 -1.85 -17.44 -0.94
CA LYS A 126 -2.51 -18.75 -0.99
C LYS A 126 -3.55 -18.92 0.12
N TYR A 127 -3.20 -18.54 1.34
CA TYR A 127 -4.10 -18.60 2.48
C TYR A 127 -5.36 -17.73 2.27
N ILE A 128 -5.18 -16.47 1.86
CA ILE A 128 -6.29 -15.54 1.59
C ILE A 128 -7.24 -16.10 0.52
N PHE A 129 -6.70 -16.65 -0.57
CA PHE A 129 -7.52 -17.27 -1.61
C PHE A 129 -8.24 -18.53 -1.11
N SER A 130 -7.61 -19.33 -0.24
CA SER A 130 -8.24 -20.51 0.34
C SER A 130 -9.39 -20.20 1.30
N GLU A 131 -9.25 -19.20 2.19
CA GLU A 131 -10.32 -18.77 3.09
C GLU A 131 -11.56 -18.31 2.31
N LYS A 132 -11.36 -17.54 1.25
CA LYS A 132 -12.46 -17.05 0.41
C LYS A 132 -13.20 -18.16 -0.31
N LYS A 133 -12.48 -19.19 -0.78
CA LYS A 133 -13.10 -20.34 -1.44
C LYS A 133 -14.00 -21.11 -0.46
N ALA A 134 -13.56 -21.27 0.79
CA ALA A 134 -14.37 -21.89 1.85
C ALA A 134 -15.57 -21.03 2.27
N GLY A 135 -15.44 -19.70 2.22
CA GLY A 135 -16.56 -18.78 2.51
C GLY A 135 -17.69 -18.82 1.46
N ARG A 136 -17.35 -19.00 0.17
CA ARG A 136 -18.35 -19.08 -0.91
C ARG A 136 -19.20 -20.35 -0.87
N SER A 137 -18.62 -21.51 -0.54
CA SER A 137 -19.36 -22.78 -0.52
C SER A 137 -20.48 -22.86 0.53
N ASN A 138 -20.49 -21.95 1.52
CA ASN A 138 -21.51 -21.93 2.57
C ASN A 138 -22.72 -21.02 2.23
N GLN A 139 -22.69 -20.28 1.11
CA GLN A 139 -23.79 -19.39 0.70
C GLN A 139 -24.68 -19.96 -0.41
N ASP A 140 -24.33 -21.10 -1.01
CA ASP A 140 -25.06 -21.72 -2.13
C ASP A 140 -26.09 -22.79 -1.68
N SER A 141 -26.53 -22.78 -0.42
CA SER A 141 -27.64 -23.65 0.00
C SER A 141 -28.94 -23.17 -0.66
N PRO A 142 -29.62 -23.98 -1.50
CA PRO A 142 -30.88 -23.58 -2.10
C PRO A 142 -31.92 -23.28 -1.00
N PRO A 143 -32.78 -22.27 -1.18
CA PRO A 143 -33.83 -21.97 -0.21
C PRO A 143 -34.72 -23.20 -0.02
N SER A 144 -34.88 -23.60 1.24
CA SER A 144 -35.70 -24.74 1.63
C SER A 144 -37.12 -24.58 1.04
N PRO A 145 -37.70 -25.62 0.42
CA PRO A 145 -39.01 -25.51 -0.19
C PRO A 145 -40.04 -25.16 0.88
N LYS A 146 -40.75 -24.05 0.67
CA LYS A 146 -41.90 -23.68 1.50
C LYS A 146 -43.02 -24.68 1.20
N ASN A 147 -43.23 -25.64 2.11
CA ASN A 147 -44.42 -26.47 2.10
C ASN A 147 -45.65 -25.56 2.24
N ARG A 148 -46.56 -25.68 1.27
CA ARG A 148 -47.87 -25.03 1.26
C ARG A 148 -48.94 -26.09 1.26
#